data_AF-A0A2V7DQU9-F1
#
_entry.id   AF-A0A2V7DQU9-F1
#
_cell.length_a   1.000
_cell.length_b   1.000
_cell.length_c   1.000
_cell.angle_alpha   90.00
_cell.angle_beta   90.00
_cell.angle_gamma   90.00
#
_symmetry.space_group_name_H-M   'P 1'
#
loop_
_entity.id
_entity.type
_entity.pdbx_description
1 polymer ?
#
loop_
_entity_poly.entity_id
_entity_poly.type
_entity_poly.pdbx_seq_one_letter_code
_entity_poly.pdbx_strand_id
1 'polypeptide(L)' 'MTIAMNLKIDGHSPIPIRRQLTEQLKHVIESGGVAREQALPSIRELAGFLGINTNTVARVVEDLKQ' A
#
# COMPACT_ATOMS: atom_id res chain seq x y z
N MET A 1 15.25 -6.27 -7.69
CA MET A 1 14.06 -6.61 -8.48
C MET A 1 12.86 -5.99 -7.78
N THR A 2 12.32 -4.90 -8.33
CA THR A 2 11.14 -4.23 -7.78
C THR A 2 9.93 -4.95 -8.34
N ILE A 3 9.10 -5.57 -7.49
CA ILE A 3 7.78 -5.99 -7.96
C ILE A 3 7.05 -4.72 -8.36
N ALA A 4 6.50 -4.72 -9.58
CA ALA A 4 5.62 -3.66 -10.04
C ALA A 4 4.30 -3.73 -9.25
N MET A 5 4.32 -3.21 -8.02
CA MET A 5 3.13 -2.97 -7.24
C MET A 5 2.37 -1.83 -7.90
N ASN A 6 1.39 -2.16 -8.74
CA ASN A 6 0.55 -1.19 -9.42
C ASN A 6 -0.55 -0.69 -8.46
N LEU A 7 -0.13 0.01 -7.42
CA LEU A 7 -1.03 0.62 -6.44
C LEU A 7 -1.53 1.96 -6.99
N LYS A 8 -2.83 2.20 -6.90
CA LYS A 8 -3.46 3.45 -7.37
C LYS A 8 -4.42 3.98 -6.34
N ILE A 9 -4.43 5.30 -6.17
CA ILE A 9 -5.35 6.00 -5.28
C ILE A 9 -6.26 6.88 -6.12
N ASP A 10 -7.56 6.78 -5.86
CA ASP A 10 -8.55 7.70 -6.42
C ASP A 10 -9.09 8.62 -5.31
N GLY A 11 -8.75 9.90 -5.37
CA GLY A 11 -9.21 10.90 -4.41
C GLY A 11 -10.67 11.33 -4.60
N HIS A 12 -11.30 11.01 -5.72
CA HIS A 12 -12.70 11.31 -6.01
C HIS A 12 -13.63 10.14 -5.68
N SER A 13 -13.08 8.96 -5.43
CA SER A 13 -13.82 7.78 -5.01
C SER A 13 -14.50 8.02 -3.66
N PRO A 14 -15.73 7.51 -3.45
CA PRO A 14 -16.38 7.54 -2.13
C PRO A 14 -15.67 6.64 -1.11
N ILE A 15 -14.73 5.80 -1.54
CA ILE A 15 -13.95 4.92 -0.67
C ILE A 15 -12.80 5.73 -0.06
N PRO A 16 -12.60 5.74 1.27
CA PRO A 16 -11.47 6.42 1.89
C PRO A 16 -10.12 5.88 1.39
N ILE A 17 -9.15 6.77 1.14
CA ILE A 17 -7.78 6.44 0.68
C ILE A 17 -7.14 5.33 1.52
N ARG A 18 -7.30 5.40 2.85
CA ARG A 18 -6.81 4.37 3.78
C ARG A 18 -7.35 2.99 3.38
N ARG A 19 -8.66 2.86 3.20
CA ARG A 19 -9.30 1.59 2.81
C ARG A 19 -8.85 1.15 1.42
N GLN A 20 -8.82 2.05 0.44
CA GLN A 20 -8.35 1.73 -0.90
C GLN A 20 -6.95 1.10 -0.88
N LEU A 21 -6.03 1.71 -0.13
CA LEU A 21 -4.65 1.24 -0.01
C LEU A 21 -4.55 -0.06 0.78
N THR A 22 -5.28 -0.19 1.90
CA THR A 22 -5.29 -1.43 2.70
C THR A 22 -5.74 -2.62 1.87
N GLU A 23 -6.86 -2.52 1.15
CA GLU A 23 -7.40 -3.64 0.36
C GLU A 23 -6.47 -3.99 -0.82
N GLN A 24 -5.89 -2.99 -1.50
CA GLN A 24 -4.92 -3.24 -2.58
C GLN A 24 -3.66 -3.93 -2.07
N LEU A 25 -3.12 -3.50 -0.93
CA LEU A 25 -1.94 -4.15 -0.34
C LEU A 25 -2.24 -5.57 0.11
N LYS A 26 -3.40 -5.83 0.74
CA LYS A 26 -3.84 -7.20 1.06
C LYS A 26 -3.88 -8.07 -0.18
N HIS A 27 -4.52 -7.59 -1.24
CA HIS A 27 -4.64 -8.34 -2.49
C HIS A 27 -3.28 -8.69 -3.09
N VAL A 28 -2.35 -7.73 -3.15
CA VAL A 28 -0.99 -7.95 -3.69
C VAL A 28 -0.18 -8.93 -2.83
N ILE A 29 -0.35 -8.89 -1.51
CA ILE A 29 0.31 -9.84 -0.58
C ILE A 29 -0.28 -11.25 -0.76
N GLU A 30 -1.60 -11.38 -0.76
CA GLU A 30 -2.33 -12.64 -0.90
C GLU A 30 -2.11 -13.30 -2.27
N SER A 31 -2.01 -12.50 -3.34
CA SER A 31 -1.77 -13.00 -4.69
C SER A 31 -0.33 -13.48 -4.93
N GLY A 32 0.53 -13.48 -3.90
CA GLY A 32 1.95 -13.82 -4.02
C GLY A 32 2.77 -12.74 -4.73
N GLY A 33 2.21 -11.53 -4.89
CA GLY A 33 2.87 -10.36 -5.44
C GLY A 33 3.89 -9.73 -4.49
N VAL A 34 4.12 -10.30 -3.31
CA VAL A 34 5.27 -10.01 -2.44
C VAL A 34 5.80 -11.34 -1.94
N ALA A 35 7.00 -11.75 -2.38
CA ALA A 35 7.62 -12.93 -1.80
C ALA A 35 7.92 -12.66 -0.31
N ARG A 36 7.78 -13.69 0.54
CA ARG A 36 7.95 -13.57 2.01
C ARG A 36 9.31 -12.98 2.43
N GLU A 37 10.32 -13.14 1.58
CA GLU A 37 11.69 -12.65 1.75
C GLU A 37 11.93 -11.27 1.13
N GLN A 38 10.91 -10.68 0.51
CA GLN A 38 11.01 -9.41 -0.20
C GLN A 38 10.52 -8.27 0.67
N ALA A 39 11.39 -7.29 0.88
CA ALA A 39 11.04 -6.10 1.63
C ALA A 39 9.97 -5.29 0.86
N LEU A 40 8.90 -4.93 1.56
CA LEU A 40 8.01 -3.86 1.12
C LEU A 40 8.79 -2.54 1.07
N PRO A 41 8.43 -1.60 0.17
CA PRO A 41 8.96 -0.25 0.22
C PRO A 41 8.73 0.38 1.59
N SER A 42 9.61 1.28 1.98
CA SER A 42 9.40 2.05 3.20
C SER A 42 8.13 2.91 3.10
N ILE A 43 7.58 3.30 4.25
CA ILE A 43 6.42 4.20 4.35
C ILE A 43 6.64 5.48 3.52
N ARG A 44 7.86 6.03 3.53
CA ARG A 44 8.19 7.27 2.82
C ARG A 44 8.23 7.08 1.31
N GLU A 45 8.84 5.99 0.84
CA GLU A 45 8.89 5.68 -0.59
C GLU A 45 7.49 5.43 -1.13
N LEU A 46 6.69 4.62 -0.43
CA LEU A 46 5.32 4.32 -0.84
C LEU A 46 4.44 5.59 -0.86
N ALA A 47 4.57 6.46 0.14
CA ALA A 47 3.90 7.75 0.15
C ALA A 47 4.32 8.65 -1.02
N GLY A 48 5.61 8.68 -1.34
CA GLY A 48 6.15 9.43 -2.48
C GLY A 48 5.63 8.93 -3.82
N PHE A 49 5.62 7.61 -4.04
CA PHE A 49 5.10 7.01 -5.27
C PHE A 49 3.61 7.24 -5.46
N LEU A 50 2.84 7.20 -4.37
CA LEU A 50 1.39 7.37 -4.40
C LEU A 50 0.94 8.84 -4.32
N GLY A 51 1.85 9.76 -4.00
CA GLY A 51 1.52 11.17 -3.80
C GLY A 51 0.57 11.42 -2.61
N ILE A 52 0.62 10.58 -1.57
CA ILE A 52 -0.27 10.68 -0.40
C ILE A 52 0.50 10.93 0.90
N ASN A 53 -0.23 11.30 1.95
CA ASN A 53 0.36 11.57 3.26
C ASN A 53 1.03 10.32 3.88
N THR A 54 2.26 10.47 4.38
CA THR A 54 3.03 9.40 5.04
C THR A 54 2.34 8.80 6.26
N ASN A 55 1.59 9.60 7.04
CA ASN A 55 0.82 9.10 8.18
C ASN A 55 -0.34 8.19 7.74
N THR A 56 -0.92 8.45 6.56
CA THR A 56 -1.94 7.56 5.98
C THR A 56 -1.34 6.21 5.65
N VAL A 57 -0.16 6.19 5.02
CA VAL A 57 0.56 4.95 4.71
C VAL A 57 0.97 4.21 5.99
N ALA A 58 1.50 4.91 6.99
CA ALA A 58 1.89 4.31 8.28
C ALA A 58 0.72 3.57 8.94
N ARG A 59 -0.44 4.23 8.99
CA ARG A 59 -1.70 3.67 9.50
C ARG A 59 -2.19 2.45 8.73
N VAL A 60 -2.03 2.44 7.40
CA VAL A 60 -2.35 1.26 6.58
C VAL A 60 -1.43 0.09 6.91
N VAL A 61 -0.13 0.34 7.09
CA VAL A 61 0.82 -0.69 7.50
C VAL A 61 0.48 -1.25 8.90
N GLU A 62 0.00 -0.41 9.82
CA GLU A 62 -0.52 -0.86 11.11
C GLU A 62 -1.77 -1.75 10.97
N ASP A 63 -2.71 -1.40 10.08
CA ASP A 63 -3.91 -2.22 9.82
C ASP A 63 -3.59 -3.60 9.26
N LEU A 64 -2.49 -3.74 8.51
CA LEU A 64 -2.07 -5.01 7.92
C LEU A 64 -1.40 -5.94 8.95
N LYS A 65 -0.97 -5.41 10.09
CA LYS A 65 -0.34 -6.20 11.17
C LYS A 65 -1.34 -6.78 12.16
N GLN A 66 -2.58 -6.27 12.15
CA GLN A 66 -3.68 -6.71 13.00
C GLN A 66 -4.34 -7.95 12.37
#